data_AF-A0A0V0R505-F1
#
_entry.id   AF-A0A0V0R505-F1
#
_cell.length_a   1.000
_cell.length_b   1.000
_cell.length_c   1.000
_cell.angle_alpha   90.00
_cell.angle_beta   90.00
_cell.angle_gamma   90.00
#
_symmetry.space_group_name_H-M   'P 1'
#
loop_
_entity.id
_entity.type
_entity.pdbx_description
1 polymer ?
#
loop_
_entity_poly.entity_id
_entity_poly.type
_entity_poly.pdbx_seq_one_letter_code
_entity_poly.pdbx_strand_id
1 'polypeptide(L)'
;MNASEAFLSVEYSKSNRATCKACKTKIEKGKLRIGTNTNFDGNEMVQWRHLECFKITKKWKDQDPEQIQGYDQLEEEDQKKVDEHFEEHDNKSAKKSVQQKRQKAAKKAKDDSDEDDISASIGEADGMKPLKVKFDASKIKGYTKKEWQELEEKKEELQKEKASSLKDILRINNQKMSGTKDELIERVADGMVLGQIPKCPECFSGRPRFDYKKGLYRCPGYMDDEEFVHCNKVFTMEDLPREEWITQKTSKNQTISDEKIKQLQELQRKSLDGVIEFQTPEQFNKFVYEPHREYDLIIFFTAKNCHFCSQVYQEFYKVSSFYESEGHLYKIQNRDGSAQIPVFFAQVNYQKDFQKIFQDLQYTSIPDLLVTNAKIGEIKSNSEQILQLKNNQWNFSPTDGTITAQKILDYVNQRTGLQVQLIVPLSEKLQTIFIFASVVGIALLFLKYCTQIISNTKVWTQNGEWYLNQQRQQLALEGYVMAASIGFTGLLFISLTKAHLYCQNKLINYMVYTCLFLGITLVIFFIEDIYAKKGFYSPKFHPPAHYVHGSYLNDQGNTI
;
A
#
# COMPACT_ATOMS: atom_id res chain seq x y z
N MET A 1 15.93 -44.90 48.12
CA MET A 1 16.23 -43.46 48.08
C MET A 1 17.74 -43.33 48.05
N ASN A 2 18.33 -43.26 46.85
CA ASN A 2 19.79 -43.21 46.70
C ASN A 2 20.24 -41.76 46.82
N ALA A 3 21.09 -41.48 47.80
CA ALA A 3 21.79 -40.21 47.91
C ALA A 3 22.63 -40.00 46.64
N SER A 4 22.37 -38.93 45.91
CA SER A 4 23.17 -38.50 44.77
C SER A 4 24.62 -38.26 45.19
N GLU A 5 25.56 -38.82 44.43
CA GLU A 5 26.98 -38.54 44.62
C GLU A 5 27.23 -37.05 44.36
N ALA A 6 27.98 -36.42 45.27
CA ALA A 6 28.41 -35.05 45.08
C ALA A 6 29.84 -35.11 44.54
N PHE A 7 30.20 -34.21 43.64
CA PHE A 7 31.58 -34.04 43.14
C PHE A 7 32.00 -32.55 43.19
N LEU A 8 33.31 -32.29 43.11
CA LEU A 8 33.86 -30.93 43.12
C LEU A 8 34.13 -30.43 41.70
N SER A 9 33.97 -29.13 41.50
CA SER A 9 34.38 -28.44 40.28
C SER A 9 35.15 -27.17 40.60
N VAL A 10 36.13 -26.83 39.77
CA VAL A 10 36.94 -25.61 39.88
C VAL A 10 36.91 -24.85 38.55
N GLU A 11 36.73 -23.54 38.61
CA GLU A 11 36.78 -22.68 37.42
C GLU A 11 37.07 -21.22 37.79
N TYR A 12 37.47 -20.43 36.80
CA TYR A 12 37.40 -18.97 36.91
C TYR A 12 35.94 -18.50 36.86
N SER A 13 35.58 -17.57 37.74
CA SER A 13 34.23 -17.03 37.78
C SER A 13 33.83 -16.38 36.46
N LYS A 14 32.83 -16.95 35.78
CA LYS A 14 32.33 -16.45 34.48
C LYS A 14 31.61 -15.09 34.59
N SER A 15 31.12 -14.72 35.78
CA SER A 15 30.40 -13.45 36.02
C SER A 15 30.35 -13.04 37.49
N ASN A 16 30.19 -11.74 37.79
CA ASN A 16 30.04 -11.16 39.14
C ASN A 16 28.69 -11.48 39.85
N ARG A 17 28.04 -12.61 39.50
CA ARG A 17 26.70 -12.97 39.99
C ARG A 17 26.72 -13.99 41.13
N ALA A 18 27.76 -14.81 41.24
CA ALA A 18 27.85 -15.82 42.28
C ALA A 18 28.21 -15.19 43.63
N THR A 19 27.54 -15.66 44.68
CA THR A 19 27.84 -15.28 46.06
C THR A 19 28.46 -16.48 46.77
N CYS A 20 29.64 -16.30 47.36
CA CYS A 20 30.33 -17.37 48.09
C CYS A 20 29.45 -17.89 49.23
N LYS A 21 29.18 -19.20 49.26
CA LYS A 21 28.31 -19.81 50.28
C LYS A 21 28.88 -19.78 51.70
N ALA A 22 30.19 -19.58 51.87
CA ALA A 22 30.83 -19.51 53.19
C ALA A 22 30.82 -18.08 53.77
N CYS A 23 31.39 -17.10 53.07
CA CYS A 23 31.53 -15.72 53.56
C CYS A 23 30.40 -14.77 53.11
N LYS A 24 29.51 -15.22 52.22
CA LYS A 24 28.36 -14.45 51.68
C LYS A 24 28.74 -13.18 50.90
N THR A 25 29.99 -13.04 50.47
CA THR A 25 30.44 -11.96 49.57
C THR A 25 30.40 -12.40 48.11
N LYS A 26 30.33 -11.43 47.18
CA LYS A 26 30.30 -11.71 45.73
C LYS A 26 31.66 -12.21 45.24
N ILE A 27 31.64 -13.17 44.33
CA ILE A 27 32.82 -13.69 43.65
C ILE A 27 33.01 -12.92 42.34
N GLU A 28 34.11 -12.21 42.22
CA GLU A 28 34.44 -11.39 41.04
C GLU A 28 34.77 -12.25 39.81
N LYS A 29 34.51 -11.72 38.61
CA LYS A 29 34.73 -12.34 37.31
C LYS A 29 36.23 -12.51 37.11
N GLY A 30 36.64 -13.70 36.68
CA GLY A 30 38.05 -14.04 36.53
C GLY A 30 38.75 -14.45 37.83
N LYS A 31 38.09 -14.40 39.01
CA LYS A 31 38.65 -14.98 40.24
C LYS A 31 38.39 -16.49 40.30
N LEU A 32 39.38 -17.23 40.80
CA LEU A 32 39.32 -18.67 41.04
C LEU A 32 38.27 -19.02 42.10
N ARG A 33 37.41 -19.99 41.81
CA ARG A 33 36.35 -20.46 42.72
C ARG A 33 36.16 -21.96 42.63
N ILE A 34 35.70 -22.55 43.73
CA ILE A 34 35.42 -23.99 43.84
C ILE A 34 33.94 -24.23 44.17
N GLY A 35 33.34 -25.20 43.49
CA GLY A 35 31.93 -25.55 43.54
C GLY A 35 31.74 -26.97 44.06
N THR A 36 30.71 -27.15 44.91
CA THR A 36 30.20 -28.49 45.25
C THR A 36 28.95 -28.74 44.43
N ASN A 37 28.96 -29.75 43.58
CA ASN A 37 27.84 -30.14 42.73
C ASN A 37 27.03 -31.22 43.43
N THR A 38 25.72 -31.00 43.55
CA THR A 38 24.78 -31.97 44.11
C THR A 38 23.56 -32.06 43.22
N ASN A 39 23.13 -33.27 42.90
CA ASN A 39 21.92 -33.51 42.11
C ASN A 39 20.74 -33.68 43.06
N PHE A 40 19.74 -32.81 42.98
CA PHE A 40 18.52 -32.92 43.77
C PHE A 40 17.32 -32.86 42.83
N ASP A 41 16.50 -33.91 42.80
CA ASP A 41 15.33 -34.06 41.89
C ASP A 41 15.64 -33.70 40.42
N GLY A 42 16.74 -34.24 39.88
CA GLY A 42 17.12 -34.03 38.48
C GLY A 42 17.70 -32.65 38.16
N ASN A 43 17.82 -31.75 39.14
CA ASN A 43 18.47 -30.45 38.98
C ASN A 43 19.89 -30.45 39.59
N GLU A 44 20.87 -30.09 38.76
CA GLU A 44 22.25 -29.84 39.20
C GLU A 44 22.33 -28.52 39.99
N MET A 45 22.59 -28.61 41.28
CA MET A 45 22.82 -27.44 42.14
C MET A 45 24.31 -27.32 42.45
N VAL A 46 24.92 -26.21 42.03
CA VAL A 46 26.33 -25.90 42.31
C VAL A 46 26.45 -24.86 43.43
N GLN A 47 27.14 -25.21 44.50
CA GLN A 47 27.42 -24.30 45.60
C GLN A 47 28.82 -23.70 45.50
N TRP A 48 28.92 -22.51 44.89
CA TRP A 48 30.19 -21.79 44.71
C TRP A 48 30.73 -21.19 46.01
N ARG A 49 32.05 -21.27 46.20
CA ARG A 49 32.83 -20.64 47.27
C ARG A 49 34.14 -20.07 46.70
N HIS A 50 34.73 -19.08 47.37
CA HIS A 50 36.16 -18.76 47.12
C HIS A 50 37.01 -19.98 47.47
N LEU A 51 38.17 -20.15 46.81
CA LEU A 51 39.09 -21.25 47.11
C LEU A 51 39.45 -21.29 48.60
N GLU A 52 39.93 -20.18 49.13
CA GLU A 52 40.26 -19.99 50.56
C GLU A 52 39.09 -20.24 51.52
N CYS A 53 37.85 -20.05 51.04
CA CYS A 53 36.64 -20.23 51.83
C CYS A 53 36.12 -21.67 51.84
N PHE A 54 36.69 -22.55 51.01
CA PHE A 54 36.31 -23.94 50.93
C PHE A 54 36.99 -24.74 52.03
N LYS A 55 36.18 -25.33 52.91
CA LYS A 55 36.67 -26.21 53.98
C LYS A 55 36.65 -27.64 53.49
N ILE A 56 37.81 -28.28 53.49
CA ILE A 56 37.92 -29.70 53.17
C ILE A 56 37.34 -30.47 54.35
N THR A 57 36.25 -31.19 54.09
CA THR A 57 35.58 -32.05 55.08
C THR A 57 36.04 -33.49 54.89
N LYS A 58 35.73 -34.39 55.83
CA LYS A 58 36.11 -35.81 55.74
C LYS A 58 35.74 -36.48 54.40
N LYS A 59 34.69 -35.98 53.73
CA LYS A 59 34.24 -36.49 52.42
C LYS A 59 35.23 -36.21 51.28
N TRP A 60 36.01 -35.14 51.38
CA TRP A 60 36.91 -34.66 50.31
C TRP A 60 38.37 -34.79 50.69
N LYS A 61 38.67 -35.57 51.74
CA LYS A 61 40.03 -35.68 52.28
C LYS A 61 40.94 -36.44 51.33
N ASP A 62 40.43 -37.51 50.74
CA ASP A 62 41.16 -38.37 49.80
C ASP A 62 40.91 -37.95 48.34
N GLN A 63 40.39 -36.73 48.12
CA GLN A 63 40.12 -36.21 46.78
C GLN A 63 41.43 -35.73 46.16
N ASP A 64 41.82 -36.39 45.06
CA ASP A 64 42.93 -35.96 44.22
C ASP A 64 42.57 -34.63 43.51
N PRO A 65 43.38 -33.56 43.67
CA PRO A 65 43.15 -32.27 43.02
C PRO A 65 43.08 -32.37 41.50
N GLU A 66 43.91 -33.23 40.89
CA GLU A 66 43.94 -33.45 39.43
C GLU A 66 42.62 -34.03 38.90
N GLN A 67 41.86 -34.72 39.75
CA GLN A 67 40.57 -35.32 39.39
C GLN A 67 39.38 -34.38 39.58
N ILE A 68 39.61 -33.14 40.02
CA ILE A 68 38.54 -32.15 40.18
C ILE A 68 38.11 -31.64 38.80
N GLN A 69 36.80 -31.61 38.56
CA GLN A 69 36.28 -31.16 37.28
C GLN A 69 36.68 -29.70 36.99
N GLY A 70 37.44 -29.48 35.91
CA GLY A 70 37.89 -28.15 35.50
C GLY A 70 39.31 -27.79 35.94
N TYR A 71 40.03 -28.68 36.63
CA TYR A 71 41.42 -28.47 37.04
C TYR A 71 42.37 -28.27 35.83
N ASP A 72 42.23 -29.09 34.78
CA ASP A 72 43.03 -29.01 33.54
C ASP A 72 42.85 -27.69 32.76
N GLN A 73 41.82 -26.90 33.10
CA GLN A 73 41.49 -25.64 32.43
C GLN A 73 42.06 -24.41 33.18
N LEU A 74 42.76 -24.63 34.29
CA LEU A 74 43.41 -23.59 35.07
C LEU A 74 44.84 -23.32 34.57
N GLU A 75 45.36 -22.13 34.86
CA GLU A 75 46.78 -21.82 34.64
C GLU A 75 47.66 -22.59 35.66
N GLU A 76 48.89 -22.95 35.30
CA GLU A 76 49.80 -23.72 36.16
C GLU A 76 50.06 -23.05 37.53
N GLU A 77 50.01 -21.72 37.60
CA GLU A 77 50.13 -20.98 38.87
C GLU A 77 48.92 -21.17 39.78
N ASP A 78 47.72 -21.28 39.21
CA ASP A 78 46.49 -21.46 39.96
C ASP A 78 46.19 -22.93 40.26
N GLN A 79 46.71 -23.87 39.46
CA GLN A 79 46.76 -25.30 39.78
C GLN A 79 47.52 -25.53 41.09
N LYS A 80 48.72 -24.96 41.22
CA LYS A 80 49.51 -25.00 42.47
C LYS A 80 48.75 -24.46 43.67
N LYS A 81 47.97 -23.39 43.51
CA LYS A 81 47.15 -22.83 44.62
C LYS A 81 46.05 -23.79 45.04
N VAL A 82 45.48 -24.55 44.10
CA VAL A 82 44.50 -25.59 44.43
C VAL A 82 45.20 -26.73 45.17
N ASP A 83 46.36 -27.19 44.69
CA ASP A 83 47.13 -28.25 45.33
C ASP A 83 47.54 -27.87 46.76
N GLU A 84 48.13 -26.69 46.94
CA GLU A 84 48.51 -26.13 48.24
C GLU A 84 47.30 -26.06 49.19
N HIS A 85 46.10 -25.69 48.69
CA HIS A 85 44.89 -25.62 49.50
C HIS A 85 44.40 -27.00 49.97
N PHE A 86 44.65 -28.06 49.20
CA PHE A 86 44.35 -29.44 49.58
C PHE A 86 45.43 -30.05 50.48
N GLU A 87 46.70 -29.67 50.31
CA GLU A 87 47.83 -30.10 51.15
C GLU A 87 47.85 -29.43 52.54
N GLU A 88 47.58 -28.12 52.63
CA GLU A 88 47.60 -27.38 53.91
C GLU A 88 46.57 -27.90 54.93
N HIS A 89 45.54 -28.59 54.44
CA HIS A 89 44.40 -29.03 55.23
C HIS A 89 44.65 -30.31 56.04
N ASP A 90 45.72 -31.06 55.72
CA ASP A 90 46.19 -32.19 56.53
C ASP A 90 46.85 -31.72 57.85
N ASN A 91 47.35 -30.48 57.90
CA ASN A 91 48.11 -29.95 59.04
C ASN A 91 47.34 -28.97 59.94
N LYS A 92 46.07 -28.63 59.63
CA LYS A 92 45.28 -27.62 60.38
C LYS A 92 44.01 -28.17 61.06
N SER A 93 43.92 -29.47 61.33
CA SER A 93 42.84 -30.08 62.14
C SER A 93 43.01 -29.91 63.67
N ALA A 94 43.81 -28.92 64.11
CA ALA A 94 44.03 -28.61 65.51
C ALA A 94 44.22 -27.11 65.75
N LYS A 95 43.16 -26.31 65.69
CA LYS A 95 42.87 -25.26 66.69
C LYS A 95 41.48 -24.65 66.52
N LYS A 96 40.81 -24.60 67.66
CA LYS A 96 39.44 -24.24 67.95
C LYS A 96 39.22 -22.71 67.88
N SER A 97 38.03 -22.32 67.41
CA SER A 97 37.12 -21.30 67.95
C SER A 97 37.67 -19.94 68.45
N VAL A 98 37.07 -18.84 68.00
CA VAL A 98 36.27 -17.88 68.82
C VAL A 98 36.08 -16.54 68.07
N GLN A 99 34.88 -15.96 68.25
CA GLN A 99 34.42 -14.59 67.99
C GLN A 99 34.19 -14.15 66.52
N GLN A 100 32.95 -14.11 66.04
CA GLN A 100 31.83 -13.18 66.35
C GLN A 100 32.01 -11.73 65.86
N LYS A 101 31.17 -11.41 64.87
CA LYS A 101 30.25 -10.24 64.79
C LYS A 101 30.78 -8.88 65.28
N ARG A 102 30.83 -7.91 64.35
CA ARG A 102 30.40 -6.48 64.41
C ARG A 102 31.19 -5.72 63.32
N GLN A 103 30.70 -4.79 62.49
CA GLN A 103 29.52 -3.93 62.45
C GLN A 103 29.25 -3.51 60.99
N LYS A 104 27.97 -3.36 60.63
CA LYS A 104 27.52 -2.30 59.71
C LYS A 104 27.30 -1.03 60.55
N ALA A 105 27.88 0.10 60.16
CA ALA A 105 27.23 1.43 60.07
C ALA A 105 28.24 2.60 60.13
N ALA A 106 28.10 3.49 59.14
CA ALA A 106 28.45 4.92 59.12
C ALA A 106 29.93 5.35 59.07
N LYS A 107 30.34 5.99 57.96
CA LYS A 107 30.27 7.45 57.81
C LYS A 107 30.65 7.93 56.40
N LYS A 108 29.80 8.83 55.89
CA LYS A 108 30.05 9.83 54.83
C LYS A 108 31.07 10.86 55.32
N ALA A 109 31.91 11.35 54.40
CA ALA A 109 32.72 12.59 54.34
C ALA A 109 34.07 12.22 53.69
N LYS A 110 34.68 12.95 52.76
CA LYS A 110 34.43 14.26 52.14
C LYS A 110 35.27 14.32 50.85
N ASP A 111 34.84 15.22 49.99
CA ASP A 111 35.48 15.79 48.79
C ASP A 111 36.98 16.12 48.84
N ASP A 112 37.51 16.10 47.60
CA ASP A 112 38.40 17.05 46.93
C ASP A 112 39.94 16.95 46.93
N SER A 113 40.41 17.14 45.68
CA SER A 113 41.70 17.64 45.14
C SER A 113 42.92 16.71 45.25
N ASP A 114 43.43 16.20 44.12
CA ASP A 114 44.47 16.81 43.23
C ASP A 114 45.86 16.63 43.90
N GLU A 115 46.95 16.20 43.27
CA GLU A 115 47.44 16.31 41.89
C GLU A 115 48.61 15.31 41.74
N ASP A 116 49.24 15.31 40.55
CA ASP A 116 50.57 14.77 40.17
C ASP A 116 50.57 13.60 39.15
N ASP A 117 50.30 14.01 37.90
CA ASP A 117 51.20 13.95 36.74
C ASP A 117 52.25 12.83 36.61
N ILE A 118 52.33 12.20 35.42
CA ILE A 118 53.29 12.61 34.36
C ILE A 118 53.10 11.77 33.07
N SER A 119 53.02 12.54 31.98
CA SER A 119 53.40 12.27 30.57
C SER A 119 52.44 11.52 29.64
N ALA A 120 51.71 12.35 28.90
CA ALA A 120 51.33 12.11 27.52
C ALA A 120 52.55 11.91 26.61
N SER A 121 52.40 11.05 25.60
CA SER A 121 52.93 11.30 24.26
C SER A 121 51.85 10.92 23.24
N ILE A 122 51.33 11.95 22.59
CA ILE A 122 50.41 11.90 21.46
C ILE A 122 51.24 11.51 20.24
N GLY A 123 50.83 10.44 19.57
CA GLY A 123 51.21 10.11 18.20
C GLY A 123 49.95 10.04 17.34
N GLU A 124 49.95 10.80 16.26
CA GLU A 124 48.85 11.06 15.34
C GLU A 124 48.36 9.83 14.57
N ALA A 125 47.16 10.02 14.00
CA ALA A 125 46.36 9.11 13.23
C ALA A 125 47.12 8.33 12.14
N ASP A 126 46.78 7.03 12.00
CA ASP A 126 46.77 6.39 10.68
C ASP A 126 45.84 5.17 10.63
N GLY A 127 44.93 5.21 9.66
CA GLY A 127 44.39 4.05 8.94
C GLY A 127 43.64 2.98 9.75
N MET A 128 42.31 3.11 9.82
CA MET A 128 41.38 2.00 10.05
C MET A 128 41.63 0.90 8.99
N LYS A 129 42.43 -0.11 9.33
CA LYS A 129 42.56 -1.33 8.52
C LYS A 129 41.27 -2.16 8.70
N PRO A 130 40.66 -2.66 7.62
CA PRO A 130 39.47 -3.51 7.73
C PRO A 130 39.85 -4.81 8.45
N LEU A 131 39.13 -5.14 9.53
CA LEU A 131 39.21 -6.46 10.14
C LEU A 131 38.82 -7.51 9.09
N LYS A 132 39.79 -8.31 8.63
CA LYS A 132 39.52 -9.50 7.82
C LYS A 132 38.82 -10.54 8.71
N VAL A 133 37.49 -10.53 8.70
CA VAL A 133 36.67 -11.55 9.38
C VAL A 133 36.87 -12.91 8.67
N LYS A 134 37.26 -13.95 9.43
CA LYS A 134 37.42 -15.32 8.92
C LYS A 134 36.02 -15.94 8.66
N PHE A 135 35.53 -15.85 7.43
CA PHE A 135 34.34 -16.57 6.98
C PHE A 135 34.73 -17.97 6.48
N ASP A 136 34.34 -19.02 7.21
CA ASP A 136 34.53 -20.41 6.81
C ASP A 136 33.21 -20.96 6.25
N ALA A 137 33.12 -21.01 4.91
CA ALA A 137 31.95 -21.50 4.19
C ALA A 137 31.58 -22.95 4.52
N SER A 138 32.52 -23.72 5.09
CA SER A 138 32.29 -25.10 5.52
C SER A 138 31.46 -25.18 6.81
N LYS A 139 31.53 -24.13 7.64
CA LYS A 139 30.92 -24.07 8.99
C LYS A 139 29.68 -23.17 9.06
N ILE A 140 29.53 -22.23 8.14
CA ILE A 140 28.45 -21.24 8.11
C ILE A 140 27.65 -21.44 6.83
N LYS A 141 26.43 -21.96 6.96
CA LYS A 141 25.50 -22.18 5.84
C LYS A 141 24.38 -21.15 5.75
N GLY A 142 24.10 -20.44 6.85
CA GLY A 142 22.96 -19.52 6.95
C GLY A 142 23.20 -18.09 6.45
N TYR A 143 24.43 -17.73 6.06
CA TYR A 143 24.78 -16.40 5.57
C TYR A 143 25.72 -16.49 4.38
N THR A 144 25.61 -15.52 3.48
CA THR A 144 26.65 -15.27 2.48
C THR A 144 27.86 -14.58 3.11
N LYS A 145 29.00 -14.60 2.41
CA LYS A 145 30.22 -13.92 2.87
C LYS A 145 30.00 -12.41 3.10
N LYS A 146 29.15 -11.78 2.28
CA LYS A 146 28.83 -10.35 2.36
C LYS A 146 27.91 -10.06 3.55
N GLU A 147 26.83 -10.82 3.70
CA GLU A 147 25.91 -10.71 4.84
C GLU A 147 26.62 -10.94 6.17
N TRP A 148 27.57 -11.87 6.22
CA TRP A 148 28.36 -12.12 7.43
C TRP A 148 29.24 -10.93 7.82
N GLN A 149 29.80 -10.22 6.85
CA GLN A 149 30.57 -9.00 7.11
C GLN A 149 29.67 -7.88 7.63
N GLU A 150 28.52 -7.66 6.97
CA GLU A 150 27.53 -6.66 7.38
C GLU A 150 26.99 -6.96 8.78
N LEU A 151 26.75 -8.23 9.11
CA LEU A 151 26.28 -8.66 10.42
C LEU A 151 27.29 -8.32 11.52
N GLU A 152 28.58 -8.54 11.29
CA GLU A 152 29.61 -8.25 12.28
C GLU A 152 29.82 -6.74 12.47
N GLU A 153 29.78 -5.97 11.38
CA GLU A 153 29.78 -4.50 11.43
C GLU A 153 28.58 -3.97 12.25
N LYS A 154 27.38 -4.51 12.01
CA LYS A 154 26.18 -4.14 12.77
C LYS A 154 26.29 -4.48 14.24
N LYS A 155 26.91 -5.61 14.60
CA LYS A 155 27.13 -5.94 16.02
C LYS A 155 28.05 -4.93 16.70
N GLU A 156 29.13 -4.52 16.05
CA GLU A 156 30.06 -3.52 16.59
C GLU A 156 29.37 -2.16 16.79
N GLU A 157 28.55 -1.73 15.84
CA GLU A 157 27.73 -0.53 15.98
C GLU A 157 26.77 -0.61 17.17
N LEU A 158 26.04 -1.73 17.29
CA LEU A 158 25.02 -1.95 18.31
C LEU A 158 25.60 -2.19 19.72
N GLN A 159 26.90 -2.45 19.86
CA GLN A 159 27.55 -2.50 21.18
C GLN A 159 27.47 -1.15 21.91
N LYS A 160 27.43 -0.03 21.18
CA LYS A 160 27.29 1.33 21.74
C LYS A 160 25.89 1.59 22.30
N GLU A 161 24.89 0.84 21.85
CA GLU A 161 23.48 1.02 22.25
C GLU A 161 23.19 0.47 23.65
N LYS A 162 22.15 1.04 24.28
CA LYS A 162 21.64 0.56 25.57
C LYS A 162 20.77 -0.67 25.37
N ALA A 163 20.79 -1.60 26.34
CA ALA A 163 19.96 -2.81 26.29
C ALA A 163 18.44 -2.53 26.23
N SER A 164 17.98 -1.37 26.74
CA SER A 164 16.58 -0.93 26.58
C SER A 164 16.24 -0.60 25.13
N SER A 165 17.12 0.17 24.46
CA SER A 165 16.98 0.55 23.04
C SER A 165 16.88 -0.69 22.15
N LEU A 166 17.76 -1.68 22.37
CA LEU A 166 17.75 -2.96 21.64
C LEU A 166 16.44 -3.74 21.84
N LYS A 167 15.89 -3.75 23.07
CA LYS A 167 14.60 -4.38 23.34
C LYS A 167 13.45 -3.66 22.63
N ASP A 168 13.49 -2.34 22.53
CA ASP A 168 12.48 -1.57 21.82
C ASP A 168 12.54 -1.82 20.30
N ILE A 169 13.74 -1.92 19.72
CA ILE A 169 13.92 -2.31 18.32
C ILE A 169 13.36 -3.73 18.07
N LEU A 170 13.67 -4.69 18.95
CA LEU A 170 13.13 -6.05 18.86
C LEU A 170 11.61 -6.09 19.06
N ARG A 171 11.05 -5.21 19.90
CA ARG A 171 9.59 -5.11 20.12
C ARG A 171 8.87 -4.69 18.85
N ILE A 172 9.38 -3.66 18.16
CA ILE A 172 8.79 -3.16 16.90
C ILE A 172 8.79 -4.25 15.83
N ASN A 173 9.85 -5.05 15.76
CA ASN A 173 10.01 -6.14 14.80
C ASN A 173 9.35 -7.46 15.25
N ASN A 174 8.47 -7.40 16.25
CA ASN A 174 7.82 -8.57 16.83
C ASN A 174 8.80 -9.71 17.13
N GLN A 175 10.02 -9.44 17.63
CA GLN A 175 11.06 -10.42 17.94
C GLN A 175 11.16 -10.70 19.45
N LYS A 176 11.93 -11.74 19.82
CA LYS A 176 12.15 -12.12 21.22
C LYS A 176 13.03 -11.09 21.95
N MET A 177 12.49 -10.47 23.02
CA MET A 177 13.17 -9.42 23.81
C MET A 177 13.99 -9.92 25.02
N SER A 178 13.96 -11.22 25.33
CA SER A 178 14.68 -11.80 26.49
C SER A 178 16.07 -12.32 26.11
N GLY A 179 17.03 -12.21 27.03
CA GLY A 179 18.43 -12.61 26.81
C GLY A 179 19.44 -11.66 27.47
N THR A 180 20.72 -11.96 27.32
CA THR A 180 21.83 -11.04 27.64
C THR A 180 21.90 -9.90 26.61
N LYS A 181 22.66 -8.82 26.89
CA LYS A 181 22.84 -7.72 25.92
C LYS A 181 23.40 -8.23 24.59
N ASP A 182 24.39 -9.13 24.65
CA ASP A 182 25.02 -9.70 23.45
C ASP A 182 24.03 -10.52 22.63
N GLU A 183 23.18 -11.33 23.27
CA GLU A 183 22.11 -12.06 22.56
C GLU A 183 21.09 -11.11 21.90
N LEU A 184 20.82 -9.94 22.50
CA LEU A 184 19.94 -8.94 21.89
C LEU A 184 20.61 -8.28 20.69
N ILE A 185 21.90 -7.97 20.79
CA ILE A 185 22.70 -7.43 19.69
C ILE A 185 22.73 -8.40 18.51
N GLU A 186 22.98 -9.69 18.77
CA GLU A 186 22.98 -10.73 17.74
C GLU A 186 21.65 -10.80 16.99
N ARG A 187 20.52 -10.76 17.72
CA ARG A 187 19.19 -10.81 17.10
C ARG A 187 18.85 -9.55 16.31
N VAL A 188 19.24 -8.38 16.81
CA VAL A 188 19.02 -7.12 16.08
C VAL A 188 19.90 -7.10 14.83
N ALA A 189 21.16 -7.52 14.91
CA ALA A 189 22.06 -7.58 13.76
C ALA A 189 21.61 -8.59 12.70
N ASP A 190 21.23 -9.82 13.09
CA ASP A 190 20.63 -10.83 12.20
C ASP A 190 19.36 -10.27 11.54
N GLY A 191 18.50 -9.63 12.32
CA GLY A 191 17.30 -8.97 11.85
C GLY A 191 17.57 -7.87 10.82
N MET A 192 18.55 -6.99 11.06
CA MET A 192 18.90 -5.90 10.14
C MET A 192 19.48 -6.38 8.82
N VAL A 193 20.13 -7.55 8.78
CA VAL A 193 20.77 -8.10 7.58
C VAL A 193 19.81 -8.98 6.78
N LEU A 194 19.14 -9.93 7.45
CA LEU A 194 18.29 -10.93 6.78
C LEU A 194 16.79 -10.64 6.89
N GLY A 195 16.36 -9.73 7.76
CA GLY A 195 14.96 -9.45 8.03
C GLY A 195 14.40 -10.16 9.28
N GLN A 196 13.14 -9.86 9.56
CA GLN A 196 12.38 -10.36 10.71
C GLN A 196 12.06 -11.85 10.55
N ILE A 197 12.27 -12.63 11.61
CA ILE A 197 11.86 -14.03 11.65
C ILE A 197 10.34 -14.06 11.92
N PRO A 198 9.52 -14.64 11.01
CA PRO A 198 8.07 -14.70 11.20
C PRO A 198 7.70 -15.75 12.26
N LYS A 199 6.43 -15.76 12.67
CA LYS A 199 5.92 -16.80 13.58
C LYS A 199 5.91 -18.16 12.87
N CYS A 200 5.98 -19.23 13.66
CA CYS A 200 5.94 -20.60 13.15
C CYS A 200 4.62 -20.85 12.39
N PRO A 201 4.63 -21.28 11.12
CA PRO A 201 3.40 -21.57 10.36
C PRO A 201 2.63 -22.78 10.87
N GLU A 202 3.28 -23.68 11.61
CA GLU A 202 2.65 -24.91 12.12
C GLU A 202 1.93 -24.70 13.46
N CYS A 203 2.51 -23.91 14.37
CA CYS A 203 1.93 -23.69 15.70
C CYS A 203 1.42 -22.27 15.94
N PHE A 204 1.61 -21.35 14.97
CA PHE A 204 1.16 -19.95 14.92
C PHE A 204 1.65 -19.00 16.04
N SER A 205 2.04 -19.54 17.19
CA SER A 205 2.47 -18.82 18.39
C SER A 205 3.96 -18.99 18.69
N GLY A 206 4.56 -20.10 18.21
CA GLY A 206 5.97 -20.38 18.40
C GLY A 206 6.87 -19.43 17.61
N ARG A 207 8.03 -19.13 18.18
CA ARG A 207 9.06 -18.25 17.58
C ARG A 207 10.27 -19.08 17.17
N PRO A 208 10.47 -19.36 15.87
CA PRO A 208 11.60 -20.14 15.39
C PRO A 208 12.94 -19.49 15.75
N ARG A 209 13.94 -20.32 16.09
CA ARG A 209 15.33 -19.86 16.28
C ARG A 209 16.16 -20.24 15.06
N PHE A 210 16.89 -19.27 14.53
CA PHE A 210 17.78 -19.51 13.40
C PHE A 210 19.12 -20.09 13.87
N ASP A 211 19.49 -21.26 13.33
CA ASP A 211 20.82 -21.84 13.50
C ASP A 211 21.66 -21.54 12.25
N TYR A 212 22.49 -20.49 12.33
CA TYR A 212 23.31 -20.02 11.21
C TYR A 212 24.37 -21.03 10.75
N LYS A 213 24.76 -22.00 11.59
CA LYS A 213 25.73 -23.04 11.21
C LYS A 213 25.09 -24.02 10.23
N LYS A 214 23.82 -24.35 10.48
CA LYS A 214 23.05 -25.31 9.66
C LYS A 214 22.21 -24.64 8.58
N GLY A 215 21.90 -23.35 8.72
CA GLY A 215 20.98 -22.62 7.84
C GLY A 215 19.52 -23.05 8.02
N LEU A 216 19.15 -23.52 9.22
CA LEU A 216 17.83 -24.08 9.51
C LEU A 216 17.18 -23.32 10.68
N TYR A 217 15.86 -23.18 10.64
CA TYR A 217 15.09 -22.70 11.78
C TYR A 217 14.57 -23.88 12.60
N ARG A 218 14.63 -23.75 13.93
CA ARG A 218 14.01 -24.70 14.85
C ARG A 218 13.01 -23.99 15.75
N CYS A 219 11.74 -24.40 15.69
CA CYS A 219 10.72 -23.90 16.59
C CYS A 219 10.77 -24.65 17.93
N PRO A 220 11.06 -24.00 19.06
CA PRO A 220 11.04 -24.67 20.37
C PRO A 220 9.62 -24.97 20.84
N GLY A 221 8.61 -24.22 20.40
CA GLY A 221 7.27 -24.23 20.98
C GLY A 221 6.81 -22.85 21.44
N TYR A 222 5.70 -22.82 22.16
CA TYR A 222 5.14 -21.62 22.78
C TYR A 222 4.59 -21.97 24.17
N MET A 223 4.34 -20.93 24.97
CA MET A 223 3.73 -21.08 26.29
C MET A 223 2.23 -20.82 26.15
N ASP A 224 1.41 -21.78 26.57
CA ASP A 224 -0.06 -21.75 26.53
C ASP A 224 -0.58 -21.77 27.97
N ASP A 225 -0.99 -20.60 28.46
CA ASP A 225 -1.43 -20.31 29.83
C ASP A 225 -0.47 -20.69 30.98
N GLU A 226 -0.32 -21.97 31.28
CA GLU A 226 0.60 -22.50 32.31
C GLU A 226 1.48 -23.65 31.78
N GLU A 227 1.24 -24.14 30.56
CA GLU A 227 1.94 -25.28 29.98
C GLU A 227 2.78 -24.88 28.76
N PHE A 228 4.00 -25.44 28.65
CA PHE A 228 4.84 -25.22 27.47
C PHE A 228 4.54 -26.26 26.39
N VAL A 229 3.85 -25.83 25.34
CA VAL A 229 3.55 -26.64 24.16
C VAL A 229 4.78 -26.72 23.25
N HIS A 230 5.40 -27.90 23.22
CA HIS A 230 6.59 -28.17 22.42
C HIS A 230 6.23 -28.38 20.94
N CYS A 231 6.86 -27.62 20.04
CA CYS A 231 6.62 -27.75 18.59
C CYS A 231 7.71 -28.58 17.89
N ASN A 232 8.98 -28.28 18.14
CA ASN A 232 10.18 -28.97 17.61
C ASN A 232 10.31 -29.09 16.07
N LYS A 233 9.43 -28.44 15.30
CA LYS A 233 9.50 -28.40 13.83
C LYS A 233 10.77 -27.67 13.35
N VAL A 234 11.30 -28.15 12.24
CA VAL A 234 12.49 -27.62 11.57
C VAL A 234 12.08 -27.15 10.18
N PHE A 235 12.57 -25.97 9.79
CA PHE A 235 12.22 -25.31 8.54
C PHE A 235 13.50 -24.82 7.83
N THR A 236 13.45 -24.75 6.51
CA THR A 236 14.49 -24.13 5.68
C THR A 236 14.25 -22.62 5.52
N MET A 237 15.18 -21.92 4.85
CA MET A 237 14.99 -20.48 4.53
C MET A 237 13.91 -20.23 3.47
N GLU A 238 13.61 -21.23 2.65
CA GLU A 238 12.55 -21.15 1.63
C GLU A 238 11.16 -21.34 2.27
N ASP A 239 11.06 -22.21 3.30
CA ASP A 239 9.81 -22.46 4.02
C ASP A 239 9.39 -21.29 4.92
N LEU A 240 10.35 -20.46 5.36
CA LEU A 240 10.15 -19.30 6.25
C LEU A 240 10.79 -18.05 5.62
N PRO A 241 10.14 -17.44 4.61
CA PRO A 241 10.59 -16.17 4.06
C PRO A 241 10.54 -15.08 5.13
N ARG A 242 11.64 -14.34 5.30
CA ARG A 242 11.75 -13.25 6.28
C ARG A 242 11.14 -11.97 5.74
N GLU A 243 10.46 -11.22 6.61
CA GLU A 243 9.94 -9.89 6.31
C GLU A 243 11.03 -8.83 6.46
N GLU A 244 10.92 -7.70 5.78
CA GLU A 244 11.90 -6.61 5.89
C GLU A 244 11.99 -6.06 7.32
N TRP A 245 13.20 -5.70 7.77
CA TRP A 245 13.41 -5.19 9.12
C TRP A 245 12.89 -3.76 9.30
N ILE A 246 11.98 -3.56 10.24
CA ILE A 246 11.40 -2.25 10.57
C ILE A 246 12.37 -1.48 11.46
N THR A 247 12.84 -0.34 10.96
CA THR A 247 13.66 0.59 11.76
C THR A 247 12.77 1.61 12.49
N GLN A 248 13.29 2.24 13.55
CA GLN A 248 12.57 3.34 14.22
C GLN A 248 12.28 4.52 13.27
N LYS A 249 13.14 4.76 12.28
CA LYS A 249 12.89 5.76 11.23
C LYS A 249 11.70 5.33 10.35
N THR A 250 11.66 4.07 9.94
CA THR A 250 10.52 3.51 9.18
C THR A 250 9.22 3.62 9.96
N SER A 251 9.21 3.24 11.24
CA SER A 251 8.02 3.34 12.11
C SER A 251 7.53 4.80 12.28
N LYS A 252 8.43 5.76 12.48
CA LYS A 252 8.07 7.19 12.55
C LYS A 252 7.51 7.71 11.23
N ASN A 253 8.14 7.37 10.11
CA ASN A 253 7.71 7.77 8.78
C ASN A 253 6.31 7.22 8.45
N GLN A 254 6.06 5.95 8.81
CA GLN A 254 4.76 5.32 8.63
C GLN A 254 3.69 5.99 9.51
N THR A 255 4.03 6.32 10.75
CA THR A 255 3.14 7.08 11.64
C THR A 255 2.76 8.45 11.05
N ILE A 256 3.72 9.15 10.43
CA ILE A 256 3.48 10.45 9.78
C ILE A 256 2.55 10.27 8.56
N SER A 257 2.78 9.24 7.75
CA SER A 257 1.94 8.90 6.60
C SER A 257 0.50 8.61 7.03
N ASP A 258 0.32 7.76 8.06
CA ASP A 258 -0.99 7.42 8.63
C ASP A 258 -1.74 8.65 9.14
N GLU A 259 -1.02 9.61 9.75
CA GLU A 259 -1.62 10.86 10.22
C GLU A 259 -2.11 11.72 9.05
N LYS A 260 -1.34 11.82 7.96
CA LYS A 260 -1.75 12.53 6.74
C LYS A 260 -2.99 11.89 6.10
N ILE A 261 -3.03 10.56 6.03
CA ILE A 261 -4.19 9.82 5.50
C ILE A 261 -5.44 10.09 6.33
N LYS A 262 -5.36 10.05 7.66
CA LYS A 262 -6.48 10.38 8.55
C LYS A 262 -6.97 11.82 8.36
N GLN A 263 -6.07 12.76 8.15
CA GLN A 263 -6.44 14.15 7.89
C GLN A 263 -7.14 14.32 6.54
N LEU A 264 -6.68 13.63 5.50
CA LEU A 264 -7.34 13.62 4.19
C LEU A 264 -8.75 13.01 4.26
N GLN A 265 -8.91 11.89 4.97
CA GLN A 265 -10.22 11.28 5.22
C GLN A 265 -11.19 12.24 5.93
N GLU A 266 -10.70 12.99 6.93
CA GLU A 266 -11.52 13.97 7.64
C GLU A 266 -11.89 15.17 6.74
N LEU A 267 -10.98 15.63 5.88
CA LEU A 267 -11.28 16.66 4.89
C LEU A 267 -12.32 16.18 3.87
N GLN A 268 -12.20 14.93 3.42
CA GLN A 268 -13.16 14.31 2.52
C GLN A 268 -14.55 14.21 3.14
N ARG A 269 -14.64 13.74 4.39
CA ARG A 269 -15.91 13.66 5.15
C ARG A 269 -16.59 15.02 5.36
N LYS A 270 -15.82 16.10 5.41
CA LYS A 270 -16.34 17.48 5.52
C LYS A 270 -16.81 18.05 4.18
N SER A 271 -16.35 17.50 3.07
CA SER A 271 -16.79 17.93 1.73
C SER A 271 -18.18 17.38 1.42
N LEU A 272 -19.03 18.19 0.79
CA LEU A 272 -20.40 17.79 0.43
C LEU A 272 -20.41 16.74 -0.68
N ASP A 273 -19.41 16.80 -1.57
CA ASP A 273 -19.33 16.02 -2.81
C ASP A 273 -18.24 14.93 -2.74
N GLY A 274 -17.66 14.65 -1.56
CA GLY A 274 -16.57 13.69 -1.41
C GLY A 274 -15.23 14.10 -2.07
N VAL A 275 -15.15 15.30 -2.65
CA VAL A 275 -13.94 15.90 -3.24
C VAL A 275 -13.35 16.92 -2.27
N ILE A 276 -12.08 16.75 -1.91
CA ILE A 276 -11.36 17.62 -0.98
C ILE A 276 -11.09 18.98 -1.63
N GLU A 277 -11.65 20.07 -1.11
CA GLU A 277 -11.25 21.42 -1.54
C GLU A 277 -10.07 21.91 -0.70
N PHE A 278 -8.91 22.10 -1.34
CA PHE A 278 -7.77 22.73 -0.68
C PHE A 278 -8.02 24.24 -0.57
N GLN A 279 -8.20 24.71 0.66
CA GLN A 279 -8.52 26.11 0.94
C GLN A 279 -7.28 26.98 1.05
N THR A 280 -6.14 26.41 1.45
CA THR A 280 -4.89 27.16 1.63
C THR A 280 -3.70 26.50 0.92
N PRO A 281 -2.70 27.28 0.47
CA PRO A 281 -1.49 26.75 -0.15
C PRO A 281 -0.70 25.80 0.77
N GLU A 282 -0.77 25.98 2.10
CA GLU A 282 -0.11 25.12 3.07
C GLU A 282 -0.71 23.71 3.06
N GLN A 283 -2.04 23.59 2.92
CA GLN A 283 -2.69 22.28 2.76
C GLN A 283 -2.19 21.59 1.50
N PHE A 284 -2.16 22.30 0.37
CA PHE A 284 -1.63 21.77 -0.88
C PHE A 284 -0.19 21.29 -0.70
N ASN A 285 0.68 22.11 -0.11
CA ASN A 285 2.08 21.75 0.07
C ASN A 285 2.27 20.54 1.00
N LYS A 286 1.48 20.45 2.07
CA LYS A 286 1.53 19.35 3.04
C LYS A 286 1.17 18.00 2.44
N PHE A 287 0.15 17.97 1.58
CA PHE A 287 -0.38 16.73 1.01
C PHE A 287 0.20 16.41 -0.39
N VAL A 288 0.79 17.39 -1.09
CA VAL A 288 1.32 17.23 -2.45
C VAL A 288 2.84 17.21 -2.52
N TYR A 289 3.55 18.04 -1.77
CA TYR A 289 5.02 18.14 -1.88
C TYR A 289 5.77 17.44 -0.76
N GLU A 290 5.26 17.50 0.48
CA GLU A 290 5.96 16.90 1.61
C GLU A 290 6.09 15.37 1.52
N PRO A 291 7.17 14.78 2.08
CA PRO A 291 7.41 13.33 2.09
C PRO A 291 6.40 12.56 2.95
N HIS A 292 6.56 11.22 2.94
CA HIS A 292 5.74 10.25 3.68
C HIS A 292 4.29 10.24 3.21
N ARG A 293 4.12 9.94 1.93
CA ARG A 293 2.82 9.84 1.27
C ARG A 293 2.62 8.42 0.78
N GLU A 294 1.94 7.61 1.57
CA GLU A 294 1.45 6.30 1.12
C GLU A 294 0.01 6.46 0.60
N TYR A 295 -0.21 7.43 -0.28
CA TYR A 295 -1.50 7.70 -0.92
C TYR A 295 -1.28 8.39 -2.27
N ASP A 296 -2.23 8.23 -3.17
CA ASP A 296 -2.31 8.93 -4.44
C ASP A 296 -3.36 10.05 -4.35
N LEU A 297 -3.08 11.17 -5.00
CA LEU A 297 -3.99 12.32 -5.08
C LEU A 297 -4.27 12.68 -6.52
N ILE A 298 -5.55 12.80 -6.84
CA ILE A 298 -6.03 13.25 -8.14
C ILE A 298 -6.63 14.64 -7.92
N ILE A 299 -5.99 15.66 -8.52
CA ILE A 299 -6.28 17.07 -8.23
C ILE A 299 -6.83 17.75 -9.47
N PHE A 300 -8.03 18.30 -9.34
CA PHE A 300 -8.68 19.11 -10.38
C PHE A 300 -8.41 20.59 -10.16
N PHE A 301 -7.74 21.23 -11.11
CA PHE A 301 -7.48 22.67 -11.09
C PHE A 301 -8.63 23.40 -11.79
N THR A 302 -9.23 24.38 -11.13
CA THR A 302 -10.44 25.09 -11.60
C THR A 302 -10.38 26.58 -11.28
N ALA A 303 -11.32 27.37 -11.81
CA ALA A 303 -11.53 28.77 -11.38
C ALA A 303 -13.01 29.11 -11.24
N LYS A 304 -13.29 30.12 -10.40
CA LYS A 304 -14.60 30.78 -10.35
C LYS A 304 -14.94 31.42 -11.71
N ASN A 305 -16.22 31.38 -12.07
CA ASN A 305 -16.76 31.95 -13.33
C ASN A 305 -16.25 31.30 -14.63
N CYS A 306 -15.94 30.00 -14.59
CA CYS A 306 -15.51 29.23 -15.75
C CYS A 306 -16.57 28.16 -16.12
N HIS A 307 -17.30 28.38 -17.22
CA HIS A 307 -18.36 27.46 -17.66
C HIS A 307 -17.80 26.09 -18.07
N PHE A 308 -16.69 26.07 -18.81
CA PHE A 308 -16.03 24.82 -19.21
C PHE A 308 -15.55 24.02 -17.98
N CYS A 309 -15.04 24.71 -16.95
CA CYS A 309 -14.65 24.08 -15.69
C CYS A 309 -15.82 23.37 -15.02
N SER A 310 -17.01 23.98 -14.98
CA SER A 310 -18.20 23.33 -14.43
C SER A 310 -18.61 22.09 -15.21
N GLN A 311 -18.49 22.10 -16.55
CA GLN A 311 -18.81 20.93 -17.37
C GLN A 311 -17.87 19.76 -17.10
N VAL A 312 -16.55 20.02 -17.09
CA VAL A 312 -15.55 18.98 -16.83
C VAL A 312 -15.62 18.50 -15.38
N TYR A 313 -15.93 19.38 -14.43
CA TYR A 313 -16.10 19.01 -13.02
C TYR A 313 -17.21 17.98 -12.81
N GLN A 314 -18.32 18.05 -13.56
CA GLN A 314 -19.38 17.03 -13.46
C GLN A 314 -18.90 15.64 -13.89
N GLU A 315 -18.03 15.56 -14.91
CA GLU A 315 -17.43 14.30 -15.35
C GLU A 315 -16.37 13.81 -14.36
N PHE A 316 -15.59 14.72 -13.77
CA PHE A 316 -14.64 14.42 -12.71
C PHE A 316 -15.34 13.89 -11.45
N TYR A 317 -16.45 14.51 -11.05
CA TYR A 317 -17.26 14.10 -9.90
C TYR A 317 -17.85 12.69 -10.08
N LYS A 318 -18.25 12.31 -11.30
CA LYS A 318 -18.68 10.92 -11.57
C LYS A 318 -17.57 9.91 -11.29
N VAL A 319 -16.31 10.27 -11.58
CA VAL A 319 -15.16 9.43 -11.26
C VAL A 319 -14.94 9.41 -9.74
N SER A 320 -14.93 10.56 -9.06
CA SER A 320 -14.70 10.59 -7.61
C SER A 320 -15.79 9.85 -6.83
N SER A 321 -17.06 10.06 -7.16
CA SER A 321 -18.19 9.37 -6.54
C SER A 321 -18.19 7.87 -6.82
N PHE A 322 -17.68 7.43 -7.98
CA PHE A 322 -17.47 6.01 -8.24
C PHE A 322 -16.42 5.41 -7.29
N TYR A 323 -15.28 6.10 -7.10
CA TYR A 323 -14.26 5.68 -6.14
C TYR A 323 -14.77 5.68 -4.68
N GLU A 324 -15.69 6.59 -4.34
CA GLU A 324 -16.28 6.70 -3.00
C GLU A 324 -17.39 5.68 -2.74
N SER A 325 -18.28 5.44 -3.70
CA SER A 325 -19.43 4.52 -3.57
C SER A 325 -19.04 3.04 -3.58
N GLU A 326 -17.97 2.68 -4.28
CA GLU A 326 -17.29 1.39 -4.15
C GLU A 326 -16.35 1.36 -2.91
N GLY A 327 -16.51 2.34 -2.01
CA GLY A 327 -15.67 2.61 -0.85
C GLY A 327 -15.22 1.35 -0.13
N HIS A 328 -13.91 1.25 0.10
CA HIS A 328 -13.30 0.21 0.93
C HIS A 328 -13.39 -1.25 0.41
N LEU A 329 -13.82 -1.49 -0.83
CA LEU A 329 -13.75 -2.82 -1.46
C LEU A 329 -12.99 -2.80 -2.79
N TYR A 330 -11.69 -2.57 -2.71
CA TYR A 330 -10.76 -3.33 -3.54
C TYR A 330 -9.69 -3.95 -2.65
N LYS A 331 -9.96 -5.16 -2.17
CA LYS A 331 -8.93 -6.21 -2.24
C LYS A 331 -8.68 -6.48 -3.73
N ILE A 332 -8.06 -5.56 -4.47
CA ILE A 332 -7.32 -5.98 -5.65
C ILE A 332 -5.96 -6.35 -5.08
N GLN A 333 -5.82 -7.64 -4.77
CA GLN A 333 -4.49 -8.20 -4.69
C GLN A 333 -3.80 -7.83 -6.01
N ASN A 334 -2.77 -6.99 -5.97
CA ASN A 334 -1.69 -7.16 -6.94
C ASN A 334 -1.35 -8.66 -6.91
N ARG A 335 -1.02 -9.27 -8.03
CA ARG A 335 -0.58 -10.68 -8.09
C ARG A 335 0.56 -11.00 -7.10
N ASP A 336 1.15 -9.97 -6.52
CA ASP A 336 2.34 -9.95 -5.69
C ASP A 336 2.05 -9.75 -4.19
N GLY A 337 0.78 -9.54 -3.77
CA GLY A 337 0.39 -9.50 -2.36
C GLY A 337 0.75 -8.21 -1.57
N SER A 338 1.21 -7.15 -2.22
CA SER A 338 1.52 -5.85 -1.57
C SER A 338 0.26 -5.09 -1.11
N ALA A 339 0.34 -4.39 0.03
CA ALA A 339 -0.71 -3.48 0.53
C ALA A 339 -1.03 -2.37 -0.49
N GLN A 340 -2.32 -2.05 -0.69
CA GLN A 340 -2.77 -1.08 -1.70
C GLN A 340 -2.76 0.35 -1.16
N ILE A 341 -2.36 1.29 -2.02
CA ILE A 341 -2.23 2.73 -1.75
C ILE A 341 -3.62 3.40 -1.89
N PRO A 342 -4.15 4.12 -0.86
CA PRO A 342 -5.41 4.85 -0.94
C PRO A 342 -5.36 6.01 -1.95
N VAL A 343 -6.49 6.25 -2.62
CA VAL A 343 -6.64 7.30 -3.65
C VAL A 343 -7.62 8.36 -3.14
N PHE A 344 -7.22 9.62 -3.19
CA PHE A 344 -8.05 10.75 -2.79
C PHE A 344 -8.28 11.71 -3.96
N PHE A 345 -9.47 12.30 -4.02
CA PHE A 345 -9.84 13.30 -5.01
C PHE A 345 -9.85 14.68 -4.36
N ALA A 346 -9.21 15.64 -5.00
CA ALA A 346 -9.14 17.00 -4.52
C ALA A 346 -9.37 18.01 -5.65
N GLN A 347 -9.69 19.25 -5.27
CA GLN A 347 -9.77 20.38 -6.18
C GLN A 347 -9.03 21.60 -5.62
N VAL A 348 -8.49 22.39 -6.54
CA VAL A 348 -7.84 23.67 -6.24
C VAL A 348 -8.47 24.75 -7.11
N ASN A 349 -9.01 25.77 -6.45
CA ASN A 349 -9.59 26.92 -7.13
C ASN A 349 -8.52 28.01 -7.31
N TYR A 350 -8.43 28.57 -8.51
CA TYR A 350 -7.53 29.68 -8.80
C TYR A 350 -7.94 30.90 -7.98
N GLN A 351 -7.08 31.26 -7.03
CA GLN A 351 -7.19 32.43 -6.15
C GLN A 351 -5.81 33.08 -6.01
N LYS A 352 -5.76 34.31 -5.48
CA LYS A 352 -4.50 35.06 -5.31
C LYS A 352 -3.43 34.27 -4.57
N ASP A 353 -3.84 33.54 -3.53
CA ASP A 353 -2.91 32.78 -2.69
C ASP A 353 -2.34 31.54 -3.39
N PHE A 354 -3.08 30.97 -4.35
CA PHE A 354 -2.66 29.82 -5.14
C PHE A 354 -1.87 30.20 -6.41
N GLN A 355 -1.76 31.48 -6.76
CA GLN A 355 -1.12 31.94 -7.99
C GLN A 355 0.29 31.37 -8.18
N LYS A 356 1.08 31.29 -7.11
CA LYS A 356 2.44 30.74 -7.15
C LYS A 356 2.46 29.26 -7.53
N ILE A 357 1.53 28.46 -7.00
CA ILE A 357 1.43 27.02 -7.31
C ILE A 357 1.11 26.83 -8.79
N PHE A 358 0.18 27.61 -9.34
CA PHE A 358 -0.16 27.54 -10.77
C PHE A 358 1.02 27.95 -11.66
N GLN A 359 1.81 28.95 -11.24
CA GLN A 359 3.02 29.38 -11.96
C GLN A 359 4.15 28.33 -11.91
N ASP A 360 4.42 27.76 -10.73
CA ASP A 360 5.45 26.73 -10.55
C ASP A 360 5.14 25.47 -11.39
N LEU A 361 3.85 25.11 -11.44
CA LEU A 361 3.31 24.02 -12.25
C LEU A 361 3.14 24.37 -13.73
N GLN A 362 3.37 25.63 -14.13
CA GLN A 362 3.28 26.14 -15.50
C GLN A 362 1.93 25.93 -16.19
N TYR A 363 0.83 26.04 -15.43
CA TYR A 363 -0.50 26.02 -16.04
C TYR A 363 -0.73 27.29 -16.87
N THR A 364 -1.11 27.09 -18.13
CA THR A 364 -1.43 28.18 -19.08
C THR A 364 -2.93 28.37 -19.26
N SER A 365 -3.71 27.33 -18.96
CA SER A 365 -5.17 27.28 -19.05
C SER A 365 -5.74 26.56 -17.83
N ILE A 366 -7.06 26.55 -17.74
CA ILE A 366 -7.86 25.79 -16.76
C ILE A 366 -9.21 25.47 -17.41
N PRO A 367 -9.91 24.40 -17.00
CA PRO A 367 -9.51 23.43 -15.98
C PRO A 367 -8.38 22.54 -16.46
N ASP A 368 -7.66 21.88 -15.55
CA ASP A 368 -6.62 20.87 -15.85
C ASP A 368 -6.61 19.81 -14.74
N LEU A 369 -6.00 18.64 -15.01
CA LEU A 369 -5.96 17.51 -14.08
C LEU A 369 -4.52 17.14 -13.74
N LEU A 370 -4.24 16.88 -12.47
CA LEU A 370 -2.95 16.39 -11.99
C LEU A 370 -3.13 15.08 -11.24
N VAL A 371 -2.33 14.07 -11.59
CA VAL A 371 -2.26 12.82 -10.83
C VAL A 371 -0.92 12.76 -10.10
N THR A 372 -0.96 12.62 -8.78
CA THR A 372 0.25 12.50 -7.97
C THR A 372 0.31 11.12 -7.34
N ASN A 373 1.50 10.52 -7.39
CA ASN A 373 1.75 9.19 -6.86
C ASN A 373 2.51 9.28 -5.53
N ALA A 374 2.37 8.26 -4.68
CA ALA A 374 3.08 8.10 -3.41
C ALA A 374 4.59 8.47 -3.46
N LYS A 375 5.28 8.03 -4.51
CA LYS A 375 6.74 8.18 -4.68
C LYS A 375 7.21 9.63 -4.89
N ILE A 376 6.31 10.55 -5.25
CA ILE A 376 6.69 11.94 -5.56
C ILE A 376 7.18 12.67 -4.29
N GLY A 377 6.68 12.31 -3.10
CA GLY A 377 7.13 12.91 -1.84
C GLY A 377 8.57 12.54 -1.45
N GLU A 378 9.14 11.46 -2.00
CA GLU A 378 10.46 10.95 -1.62
C GLU A 378 11.62 11.60 -2.41
N ILE A 379 11.28 12.37 -3.45
CA ILE A 379 12.25 13.03 -4.34
C ILE A 379 12.87 14.22 -3.60
N LYS A 380 14.18 14.14 -3.37
CA LYS A 380 14.92 15.16 -2.60
C LYS A 380 15.14 16.46 -3.38
N SER A 381 15.15 16.39 -4.71
CA SER A 381 15.37 17.55 -5.57
C SER A 381 14.04 18.21 -5.95
N ASN A 382 13.85 19.47 -5.57
CA ASN A 382 12.64 20.22 -5.91
C ASN A 382 12.41 20.32 -7.42
N SER A 383 13.48 20.41 -8.23
CA SER A 383 13.35 20.49 -9.69
C SER A 383 12.88 19.18 -10.31
N GLU A 384 13.36 18.04 -9.82
CA GLU A 384 12.94 16.71 -10.27
C GLU A 384 11.51 16.40 -9.83
N GLN A 385 11.14 16.81 -8.62
CA GLN A 385 9.77 16.66 -8.10
C GLN A 385 8.77 17.44 -8.96
N ILE A 386 9.08 18.71 -9.28
CA ILE A 386 8.25 19.53 -10.16
C ILE A 386 8.19 18.94 -11.58
N LEU A 387 9.29 18.41 -12.11
CA LEU A 387 9.32 17.77 -13.42
C LEU A 387 8.42 16.53 -13.47
N GLN A 388 8.43 15.70 -12.43
CA GLN A 388 7.53 14.54 -12.36
C GLN A 388 6.06 14.95 -12.25
N LEU A 389 5.75 15.96 -11.44
CA LEU A 389 4.40 16.49 -11.34
C LEU A 389 3.91 16.97 -12.71
N LYS A 390 4.74 17.71 -13.45
CA LYS A 390 4.43 18.14 -14.82
C LYS A 390 4.19 16.99 -15.78
N ASN A 391 4.98 15.92 -15.70
CA ASN A 391 4.78 14.73 -16.53
C ASN A 391 3.45 14.00 -16.26
N ASN A 392 2.86 14.20 -15.08
CA ASN A 392 1.57 13.63 -14.71
C ASN A 392 0.41 14.63 -14.83
N GLN A 393 0.64 15.83 -15.36
CA GLN A 393 -0.42 16.77 -15.72
C GLN A 393 -1.10 16.36 -17.02
N TRP A 394 -2.42 16.43 -17.03
CA TRP A 394 -3.20 16.49 -18.25
C TRP A 394 -3.69 17.92 -18.43
N ASN A 395 -3.01 18.62 -19.34
CA ASN A 395 -3.42 19.94 -19.77
C ASN A 395 -4.48 19.77 -20.87
N PHE A 396 -5.73 20.12 -20.57
CA PHE A 396 -6.83 19.90 -21.49
C PHE A 396 -6.69 20.77 -22.74
N SER A 397 -6.61 20.09 -23.88
CA SER A 397 -6.46 20.73 -25.19
C SER A 397 -7.78 20.68 -25.95
N PRO A 398 -8.09 21.66 -26.83
CA PRO A 398 -9.19 21.54 -27.78
C PRO A 398 -9.14 20.27 -28.64
N THR A 399 -7.95 19.69 -28.83
CA THR A 399 -7.74 18.44 -29.57
C THR A 399 -8.27 17.20 -28.84
N ASP A 400 -8.45 17.27 -27.51
CA ASP A 400 -8.96 16.16 -26.71
C ASP A 400 -10.47 15.90 -26.93
N GLY A 401 -11.16 16.83 -27.61
CA GLY A 401 -12.59 16.76 -27.85
C GLY A 401 -13.39 16.80 -26.54
N THR A 402 -14.50 16.08 -26.47
CA THR A 402 -15.31 16.01 -25.24
C THR A 402 -14.57 15.20 -24.17
N ILE A 403 -14.28 15.85 -23.04
CA ILE A 403 -13.75 15.20 -21.84
C ILE A 403 -14.92 14.46 -21.17
N THR A 404 -14.74 13.17 -20.94
CA THR A 404 -15.78 12.30 -20.35
C THR A 404 -15.18 11.58 -19.15
N ALA A 405 -16.01 11.13 -18.22
CA ALA A 405 -15.58 10.38 -17.04
C ALA A 405 -14.68 9.19 -17.40
N GLN A 406 -14.98 8.50 -18.52
CA GLN A 406 -14.15 7.39 -19.02
C GLN A 406 -12.73 7.83 -19.38
N LYS A 407 -12.57 8.96 -20.09
CA LYS A 407 -11.23 9.46 -20.44
C LYS A 407 -10.44 9.89 -19.20
N ILE A 408 -11.11 10.49 -18.22
CA ILE A 408 -10.50 10.84 -16.93
C ILE A 408 -10.03 9.58 -16.22
N LEU A 409 -10.87 8.54 -16.18
CA LEU A 409 -10.53 7.26 -15.58
C LEU A 409 -9.36 6.57 -16.29
N ASP A 410 -9.37 6.52 -17.62
CA ASP A 410 -8.30 5.91 -18.42
C ASP A 410 -6.96 6.62 -18.16
N TYR A 411 -6.97 7.95 -18.08
CA TYR A 411 -5.80 8.75 -17.73
C TYR A 411 -5.29 8.45 -16.31
N VAL A 412 -6.19 8.40 -15.32
CA VAL A 412 -5.84 8.08 -13.93
C VAL A 412 -5.27 6.66 -13.83
N ASN A 413 -5.91 5.68 -14.45
CA ASN A 413 -5.46 4.29 -14.47
C ASN A 413 -4.05 4.15 -15.07
N GLN A 414 -3.77 4.85 -16.17
CA GLN A 414 -2.46 4.82 -16.81
C GLN A 414 -1.34 5.35 -15.91
N ARG A 415 -1.61 6.37 -15.08
CA ARG A 415 -0.61 7.02 -14.22
C ARG A 415 -0.46 6.38 -12.85
N THR A 416 -1.55 5.86 -12.29
CA THR A 416 -1.55 5.17 -10.99
C THR A 416 -1.19 3.68 -11.13
N GLY A 417 -1.33 3.10 -12.33
CA GLY A 417 -1.20 1.66 -12.55
C GLY A 417 -2.43 0.86 -12.10
N LEU A 418 -3.51 1.54 -11.71
CA LEU A 418 -4.77 0.91 -11.33
C LEU A 418 -5.58 0.50 -12.56
N GLN A 419 -6.43 -0.53 -12.43
CA GLN A 419 -7.33 -0.99 -13.49
C GLN A 419 -8.80 -0.88 -13.03
N VAL A 420 -9.28 0.36 -12.89
CA VAL A 420 -10.64 0.65 -12.47
C VAL A 420 -11.55 0.82 -13.70
N GLN A 421 -12.75 0.24 -13.69
CA GLN A 421 -13.72 0.37 -14.79
C GLN A 421 -15.02 0.99 -14.29
N LEU A 422 -15.53 2.03 -14.97
CA LEU A 422 -16.81 2.65 -14.65
C LEU A 422 -17.97 1.71 -15.01
N ILE A 423 -18.71 1.25 -14.01
CA ILE A 423 -19.94 0.47 -14.21
C ILE A 423 -21.11 1.44 -14.27
N VAL A 424 -21.69 1.62 -15.46
CA VAL A 424 -22.89 2.45 -15.62
C VAL A 424 -24.11 1.70 -15.06
N PRO A 425 -24.89 2.31 -14.13
CA PRO A 425 -26.01 1.63 -13.49
C PRO A 425 -27.10 1.25 -14.50
N LEU A 426 -27.75 0.10 -14.26
CA LEU A 426 -28.81 -0.43 -15.13
C LEU A 426 -29.98 0.55 -15.27
N SER A 427 -30.24 1.37 -14.24
CA SER A 427 -31.30 2.39 -14.24
C SER A 427 -31.10 3.44 -15.32
N GLU A 428 -29.88 3.93 -15.54
CA GLU A 428 -29.59 4.91 -16.61
C GLU A 428 -29.81 4.28 -18.00
N LYS A 429 -29.42 3.01 -18.17
CA LYS A 429 -29.70 2.26 -19.40
C LYS A 429 -31.20 2.07 -19.63
N LEU A 430 -31.98 1.83 -18.58
CA LEU A 430 -33.43 1.68 -18.68
C LEU A 430 -34.16 3.01 -18.90
N GLN A 431 -33.72 4.09 -18.27
CA GLN A 431 -34.28 5.43 -18.46
C GLN A 431 -34.10 5.93 -19.89
N THR A 432 -32.91 5.71 -20.47
CA THR A 432 -32.65 6.06 -21.87
C THR A 432 -33.54 5.29 -22.84
N ILE A 433 -33.76 3.99 -22.59
CA ILE A 433 -34.73 3.17 -23.34
C ILE A 433 -36.17 3.68 -23.16
N PHE A 434 -36.57 4.06 -21.95
CA PHE A 434 -37.93 4.56 -21.66
C PHE A 434 -38.23 5.91 -22.33
N ILE A 435 -37.27 6.85 -22.29
CA ILE A 435 -37.37 8.13 -22.98
C ILE A 435 -37.54 7.91 -24.49
N PHE A 436 -36.77 6.98 -25.07
CA PHE A 436 -36.93 6.61 -26.48
C PHE A 436 -38.35 6.16 -26.79
N ALA A 437 -38.85 5.18 -26.03
CA ALA A 437 -40.17 4.60 -26.23
C ALA A 437 -41.27 5.66 -26.08
N SER A 438 -41.10 6.60 -25.16
CA SER A 438 -42.04 7.71 -24.94
C SER A 438 -42.07 8.69 -26.12
N VAL A 439 -40.91 9.07 -26.66
CA VAL A 439 -40.82 9.95 -27.84
C VAL A 439 -41.47 9.29 -29.06
N VAL A 440 -41.20 8.00 -29.28
CA VAL A 440 -41.83 7.21 -30.34
C VAL A 440 -43.35 7.14 -30.13
N GLY A 441 -43.80 6.88 -28.90
CA GLY A 441 -45.23 6.83 -28.57
C GLY A 441 -45.96 8.15 -28.82
N ILE A 442 -45.36 9.29 -28.44
CA ILE A 442 -45.92 10.62 -28.68
C ILE A 442 -46.01 10.91 -30.19
N ALA A 443 -44.96 10.55 -30.95
CA ALA A 443 -44.98 10.71 -32.40
C ALA A 443 -46.11 9.89 -33.06
N LEU A 444 -46.32 8.65 -32.62
CA LEU A 444 -47.42 7.81 -33.11
C LEU A 444 -48.80 8.37 -32.75
N LEU A 445 -48.98 8.91 -31.55
CA LEU A 445 -50.23 9.56 -31.13
C LEU A 445 -50.51 10.83 -31.92
N PHE A 446 -49.47 11.65 -32.16
CA PHE A 446 -49.57 12.83 -33.00
C PHE A 446 -49.97 12.48 -34.43
N LEU A 447 -49.34 11.46 -35.02
CA LEU A 447 -49.74 10.94 -36.34
C LEU A 447 -51.21 10.50 -36.35
N LYS A 448 -51.66 9.75 -35.33
CA LYS A 448 -53.07 9.35 -35.20
C LYS A 448 -54.01 10.56 -35.12
N TYR A 449 -53.66 11.58 -34.32
CA TYR A 449 -54.47 12.78 -34.17
C TYR A 449 -54.54 13.60 -35.47
N CYS A 450 -53.42 13.74 -36.18
CA CYS A 450 -53.38 14.36 -37.50
C CYS A 450 -54.26 13.61 -38.50
N THR A 451 -54.20 12.27 -38.54
CA THR A 451 -55.10 11.48 -39.41
C THR A 451 -56.57 11.68 -39.06
N GLN A 452 -56.90 11.84 -37.78
CA GLN A 452 -58.28 12.07 -37.32
C GLN A 452 -58.79 13.47 -37.72
N ILE A 453 -57.97 14.51 -37.64
CA ILE A 453 -58.32 15.87 -38.11
C ILE A 453 -58.50 15.89 -39.63
N ILE A 454 -57.57 15.28 -40.38
CA ILE A 454 -57.65 15.18 -41.85
C ILE A 454 -58.94 14.43 -42.27
N SER A 455 -59.39 13.46 -41.48
CA SER A 455 -60.63 12.70 -41.74
C SER A 455 -61.93 13.44 -41.39
N ASN A 456 -61.90 14.68 -40.87
CA ASN A 456 -63.12 15.41 -40.54
C ASN A 456 -63.69 16.11 -41.80
N THR A 457 -64.63 15.42 -42.43
CA THR A 457 -65.03 15.58 -43.84
C THR A 457 -65.84 16.83 -44.19
N LYS A 458 -66.42 17.55 -43.24
CA LYS A 458 -67.44 18.58 -43.55
C LYS A 458 -66.92 19.92 -44.07
N VAL A 459 -65.62 20.21 -43.99
CA VAL A 459 -65.07 21.53 -44.37
C VAL A 459 -64.17 21.45 -45.63
N TRP A 460 -63.68 20.26 -46.00
CA TRP A 460 -62.57 20.15 -46.94
C TRP A 460 -62.67 19.05 -48.00
N THR A 461 -63.81 18.35 -48.08
CA THR A 461 -63.96 17.16 -48.92
C THR A 461 -65.17 17.28 -49.84
N GLN A 462 -65.07 16.68 -51.02
CA GLN A 462 -66.25 16.32 -51.82
C GLN A 462 -66.48 14.82 -51.58
N ASN A 463 -67.66 14.43 -51.08
CA ASN A 463 -68.02 13.05 -50.73
C ASN A 463 -67.22 12.38 -49.59
N GLY A 464 -66.50 13.13 -48.77
CA GLY A 464 -65.73 12.57 -47.64
C GLY A 464 -64.27 12.25 -47.94
N GLU A 465 -63.80 12.47 -49.16
CA GLU A 465 -62.41 12.30 -49.56
C GLU A 465 -61.70 13.66 -49.71
N TRP A 466 -60.51 13.78 -49.11
CA TRP A 466 -59.71 15.02 -49.12
C TRP A 466 -58.78 15.13 -50.33
N TYR A 467 -58.77 14.11 -51.21
CA TYR A 467 -58.00 14.04 -52.44
C TYR A 467 -58.90 13.52 -53.58
N LEU A 468 -58.61 13.92 -54.83
CA LEU A 468 -59.36 13.42 -56.00
C LEU A 468 -58.58 12.30 -56.69
N ASN A 469 -59.26 11.18 -56.98
CA ASN A 469 -58.66 10.06 -57.71
C ASN A 469 -58.61 10.25 -59.25
N GLN A 470 -59.02 11.42 -59.75
CA GLN A 470 -59.06 11.70 -61.18
C GLN A 470 -57.75 12.30 -61.68
N GLN A 471 -57.40 11.99 -62.93
CA GLN A 471 -56.22 12.53 -63.58
C GLN A 471 -56.40 14.02 -63.90
N ARG A 472 -55.37 14.82 -63.61
CA ARG A 472 -55.27 16.27 -63.93
C ARG A 472 -56.28 17.18 -63.21
N GLN A 473 -56.93 16.70 -62.16
CA GLN A 473 -57.71 17.52 -61.23
C GLN A 473 -57.15 17.39 -59.81
N GLN A 474 -57.18 18.48 -59.06
CA GLN A 474 -56.63 18.55 -57.71
C GLN A 474 -57.51 19.46 -56.85
N LEU A 475 -57.81 19.02 -55.63
CA LEU A 475 -58.48 19.87 -54.63
C LEU A 475 -57.47 20.84 -54.02
N ALA A 476 -57.93 22.03 -53.62
CA ALA A 476 -57.07 22.99 -52.94
C ALA A 476 -56.45 22.40 -51.66
N LEU A 477 -57.23 21.68 -50.84
CA LEU A 477 -56.71 21.02 -49.64
C LEU A 477 -55.61 20.01 -49.99
N GLU A 478 -55.81 19.20 -51.03
CA GLU A 478 -54.81 18.24 -51.49
C GLU A 478 -53.50 18.94 -51.85
N GLY A 479 -53.57 20.07 -52.57
CA GLY A 479 -52.41 20.91 -52.87
C GLY A 479 -51.70 21.42 -51.62
N TYR A 480 -52.43 21.93 -50.64
CA TYR A 480 -51.86 22.41 -49.38
C TYR A 480 -51.22 21.29 -48.56
N VAL A 481 -51.86 20.12 -48.47
CA VAL A 481 -51.33 18.96 -47.74
C VAL A 481 -50.03 18.48 -48.39
N MET A 482 -50.01 18.34 -49.72
CA MET A 482 -48.79 17.91 -50.43
C MET A 482 -47.66 18.93 -50.31
N ALA A 483 -47.96 20.24 -50.47
CA ALA A 483 -46.97 21.30 -50.29
C ALA A 483 -46.42 21.33 -48.86
N ALA A 484 -47.28 21.16 -47.85
CA ALA A 484 -46.88 21.10 -46.44
C ALA A 484 -46.02 19.87 -46.15
N SER A 485 -46.38 18.69 -46.66
CA SER A 485 -45.59 17.46 -46.48
C SER A 485 -44.20 17.56 -47.12
N ILE A 486 -44.10 18.12 -48.33
CA ILE A 486 -42.82 18.33 -49.01
C ILE A 486 -41.97 19.37 -48.25
N GLY A 487 -42.57 20.49 -47.85
CA GLY A 487 -41.90 21.52 -47.06
C GLY A 487 -41.41 21.00 -45.70
N PHE A 488 -42.23 20.20 -45.02
CA PHE A 488 -41.88 19.57 -43.75
C PHE A 488 -40.72 18.57 -43.91
N THR A 489 -40.72 17.78 -44.99
CA THR A 489 -39.61 16.87 -45.30
C THR A 489 -38.30 17.65 -45.50
N GLY A 490 -38.35 18.79 -46.21
CA GLY A 490 -37.19 19.68 -46.37
C GLY A 490 -36.67 20.23 -45.03
N LEU A 491 -37.58 20.63 -44.13
CA LEU A 491 -37.20 21.06 -42.77
C LEU A 491 -36.55 19.92 -41.98
N LEU A 492 -37.09 18.69 -42.06
CA LEU A 492 -36.49 17.52 -41.40
C LEU A 492 -35.08 17.22 -41.91
N PHE A 493 -34.83 17.32 -43.21
CA PHE A 493 -33.47 17.18 -43.78
C PHE A 493 -32.52 18.27 -43.27
N ILE A 494 -32.96 19.53 -43.20
CA ILE A 494 -32.15 20.62 -42.62
C ILE A 494 -31.86 20.33 -41.14
N SER A 495 -32.87 19.91 -40.36
CA SER A 495 -32.69 19.51 -38.97
C SER A 495 -31.75 18.32 -38.80
N LEU A 496 -31.76 17.35 -39.73
CA LEU A 496 -30.84 16.21 -39.74
C LEU A 496 -29.38 16.68 -39.89
N THR A 497 -29.10 17.62 -40.79
CA THR A 497 -27.73 18.17 -40.96
C THR A 497 -27.23 18.94 -39.73
N LYS A 498 -28.15 19.56 -38.99
CA LYS A 498 -27.84 20.34 -37.77
C LYS A 498 -28.01 19.56 -36.47
N ALA A 499 -28.37 18.27 -36.53
CA ALA A 499 -28.69 17.46 -35.35
C ALA A 499 -27.57 17.44 -34.31
N HIS A 500 -26.30 17.44 -34.76
CA HIS A 500 -25.12 17.49 -33.88
C HIS A 500 -25.00 18.75 -33.00
N LEU A 501 -25.69 19.85 -33.36
CA LEU A 501 -25.66 21.11 -32.61
C LEU A 501 -26.65 21.15 -31.45
N TYR A 502 -27.70 20.32 -31.48
CA TYR A 502 -28.80 20.39 -30.50
C TYR A 502 -28.52 19.63 -29.20
N CYS A 503 -27.66 18.61 -29.22
CA CYS A 503 -27.34 17.80 -28.06
C CYS A 503 -25.87 17.37 -28.08
N GLN A 504 -25.18 17.44 -26.92
CA GLN A 504 -23.79 17.00 -26.79
C GLN A 504 -23.69 15.50 -26.43
N ASN A 505 -24.77 14.88 -25.97
CA ASN A 505 -24.79 13.46 -25.62
C ASN A 505 -24.89 12.59 -26.90
N LYS A 506 -23.89 11.73 -27.12
CA LYS A 506 -23.81 10.84 -28.29
C LYS A 506 -25.04 9.95 -28.45
N LEU A 507 -25.60 9.43 -27.36
CA LEU A 507 -26.72 8.50 -27.42
C LEU A 507 -28.01 9.22 -27.81
N ILE A 508 -28.25 10.39 -27.22
CA ILE A 508 -29.38 11.26 -27.59
C ILE A 508 -29.24 11.69 -29.06
N ASN A 509 -28.03 12.00 -29.52
CA ASN A 509 -27.80 12.32 -30.93
C ASN A 509 -28.16 11.16 -31.85
N TYR A 510 -27.73 9.93 -31.58
CA TYR A 510 -28.13 8.77 -32.39
C TYR A 510 -29.65 8.60 -32.44
N MET A 511 -30.33 8.90 -31.34
CA MET A 511 -31.78 8.77 -31.24
C MET A 511 -32.49 9.87 -31.99
N VAL A 512 -31.99 11.11 -31.93
CA VAL A 512 -32.46 12.23 -32.74
C VAL A 512 -32.25 11.93 -34.24
N TYR A 513 -31.07 11.44 -34.64
CA TYR A 513 -30.82 11.02 -36.03
C TYR A 513 -31.80 9.94 -36.49
N THR A 514 -32.03 8.93 -35.65
CA THR A 514 -32.94 7.82 -35.96
C THR A 514 -34.39 8.30 -36.08
N CYS A 515 -34.85 9.16 -35.16
CA CYS A 515 -36.19 9.75 -35.19
C CYS A 515 -36.40 10.66 -36.41
N LEU A 516 -35.42 11.50 -36.74
CA LEU A 516 -35.48 12.36 -37.93
C LEU A 516 -35.51 11.52 -39.22
N PHE A 517 -34.69 10.48 -39.31
CA PHE A 517 -34.67 9.57 -40.46
C PHE A 517 -35.99 8.79 -40.62
N LEU A 518 -36.54 8.26 -39.52
CA LEU A 518 -37.85 7.61 -39.51
C LEU A 518 -38.95 8.58 -39.90
N GLY A 519 -38.94 9.82 -39.38
CA GLY A 519 -39.88 10.86 -39.75
C GLY A 519 -39.86 11.19 -41.24
N ILE A 520 -38.66 11.38 -41.82
CA ILE A 520 -38.48 11.58 -43.26
C ILE A 520 -39.06 10.40 -44.05
N THR A 521 -38.71 9.18 -43.66
CA THR A 521 -39.14 7.95 -44.34
C THR A 521 -40.67 7.81 -44.31
N LEU A 522 -41.31 8.08 -43.17
CA LEU A 522 -42.76 8.03 -43.03
C LEU A 522 -43.48 9.07 -43.92
N VAL A 523 -42.96 10.29 -43.98
CA VAL A 523 -43.55 11.34 -44.83
C VAL A 523 -43.37 11.02 -46.31
N ILE A 524 -42.22 10.45 -46.70
CA ILE A 524 -42.00 9.97 -48.07
C ILE A 524 -42.98 8.86 -48.42
N PHE A 525 -43.13 7.84 -47.57
CA PHE A 525 -44.11 6.77 -47.82
C PHE A 525 -45.55 7.27 -47.90
N PHE A 526 -45.91 8.26 -47.07
CA PHE A 526 -47.22 8.92 -47.14
C PHE A 526 -47.43 9.61 -48.49
N ILE A 527 -46.43 10.38 -48.96
CA ILE A 527 -46.46 11.03 -50.27
C ILE A 527 -46.58 9.99 -51.39
N GLU A 528 -45.77 8.93 -51.34
CA GLU A 528 -45.79 7.84 -52.34
C GLU A 528 -47.13 7.12 -52.41
N ASP A 529 -47.75 6.79 -51.27
CA ASP A 529 -49.07 6.13 -51.23
C ASP A 529 -50.17 6.98 -51.88
N ILE A 530 -50.14 8.30 -51.66
CA ILE A 530 -51.10 9.23 -52.29
C ILE A 530 -50.87 9.32 -53.80
N TYR A 531 -49.61 9.44 -54.23
CA TYR A 531 -49.28 9.49 -55.66
C TYR A 531 -49.59 8.17 -56.38
N ALA A 532 -49.35 7.03 -55.73
CA ALA A 532 -49.64 5.71 -56.28
C ALA A 532 -51.15 5.52 -56.55
N LYS A 533 -52.01 6.07 -55.69
CA LYS A 533 -53.47 6.04 -55.87
C LYS A 533 -53.93 6.81 -57.11
N LYS A 534 -53.27 7.93 -57.44
CA LYS A 534 -53.64 8.81 -58.58
C LYS A 534 -53.34 8.23 -59.98
N GLY A 535 -52.69 7.06 -60.07
CA GLY A 535 -52.52 6.30 -61.32
C GLY A 535 -51.62 6.94 -62.39
N PHE A 536 -51.11 8.16 -62.20
CA PHE A 536 -50.24 8.84 -63.16
C PHE A 536 -48.78 8.40 -63.04
N TYR A 537 -48.36 7.98 -61.85
CA TYR A 537 -47.05 7.39 -61.61
C TYR A 537 -47.25 6.11 -60.80
N SER A 538 -46.86 4.97 -61.37
CA SER A 538 -46.54 3.78 -60.59
C SER A 538 -45.02 3.76 -60.48
N PRO A 539 -44.41 4.52 -59.55
CA PRO A 539 -42.96 4.53 -59.37
C PRO A 539 -42.56 3.16 -58.81
N LYS A 540 -42.42 2.19 -59.71
CA LYS A 540 -41.72 0.95 -59.44
C LYS A 540 -40.25 1.25 -59.68
N PHE A 541 -39.38 0.77 -58.79
CA PHE A 541 -37.93 0.88 -58.98
C PHE A 541 -37.49 0.31 -60.34
N HIS A 542 -38.27 -0.64 -60.86
CA HIS A 542 -38.08 -1.22 -62.18
C HIS A 542 -39.04 -0.54 -63.17
N PRO A 543 -38.57 -0.11 -64.34
CA PRO A 543 -39.44 0.45 -65.37
C PRO A 543 -40.51 -0.59 -65.77
N PRO A 544 -41.73 -0.17 -66.13
CA PRO A 544 -42.77 -1.09 -66.59
C PRO A 544 -42.29 -1.93 -67.78
N ALA A 545 -42.69 -3.20 -67.84
CA ALA A 545 -42.23 -4.14 -68.88
C ALA A 545 -42.55 -3.73 -70.33
N HIS A 546 -43.44 -2.74 -70.53
CA HIS A 546 -43.78 -2.17 -71.83
C HIS A 546 -42.93 -0.97 -72.23
N TYR A 547 -42.03 -0.49 -71.36
CA TYR A 547 -41.09 0.57 -71.70
C TYR A 547 -40.06 0.00 -72.67
N VAL A 548 -39.84 0.71 -73.78
CA VAL A 548 -38.89 0.29 -74.81
C VAL A 548 -37.48 0.44 -74.24
N HIS A 549 -36.76 -0.67 -74.11
CA HIS A 549 -35.34 -0.66 -73.76
C HIS A 549 -34.54 -0.23 -74.99
N GLY A 550 -34.01 1.00 -74.98
CA GLY A 550 -33.20 1.56 -76.05
C GLY A 550 -31.81 2.00 -75.58
N SER A 551 -30.93 2.30 -76.52
CA SER A 551 -29.62 2.91 -76.22
C SER A 551 -29.83 4.28 -75.57
N TYR A 552 -29.06 4.58 -74.52
CA TYR A 552 -29.09 5.85 -73.75
C TYR A 552 -28.91 7.13 -74.60
N LEU A 553 -28.49 6.98 -75.86
CA LEU A 553 -28.20 8.08 -76.77
C LEU A 553 -29.40 8.55 -77.60
N ASN A 554 -30.50 7.80 -77.63
CA ASN A 554 -31.70 8.19 -78.37
C ASN A 554 -32.85 8.50 -77.42
N ASP A 555 -33.17 9.79 -77.27
CA ASP A 555 -34.37 10.25 -76.59
C ASP A 555 -35.59 9.97 -77.47
N GLN A 556 -36.40 8.99 -77.06
CA GLN A 556 -37.72 8.77 -77.64
C GLN A 556 -38.75 9.32 -76.67
N GLY A 557 -38.95 10.64 -76.73
CA GLY A 557 -39.98 11.32 -75.96
C GLY A 557 -41.35 10.68 -76.16
N ASN A 558 -42.15 10.68 -75.10
CA ASN A 558 -43.54 10.19 -75.10
C ASN A 558 -44.37 10.96 -76.13
N THR A 559 -44.51 10.41 -77.33
CA THR A 559 -45.65 10.67 -78.20
C THR A 559 -46.71 9.65 -77.83
N ILE A 560 -47.86 10.17 -77.40
CA ILE A 560 -49.03 9.45 -76.88
C ILE A 560 -49.56 8.47 -77.92
#